data_AF-A0A9W9ZFV8-F1
#
_entry.id   AF-A0A9W9ZFV8-F1
#
_cell.length_a   1.000
_cell.length_b   1.000
_cell.length_c   1.000
_cell.angle_alpha   90.00
_cell.angle_beta   90.00
_cell.angle_gamma   90.00
#
_symmetry.space_group_name_H-M   'P 1'
#
loop_
_entity.id
_entity.type
_entity.pdbx_description
1 polymer ?
#
loop_
_entity_poly.entity_id
_entity_poly.type
_entity_poly.pdbx_seq_one_letter_code
_entity_poly.pdbx_strand_id
1 'polypeptide(L)'
;MRPASDTTFRLGYYGEGHQKFSITSEVQLGEAMSLVKKGLVTLWVDPHFPKDDGRISVSSGKKRKANPRSANDDEESGKSSYEERLSRLRANHTLPEFKLSCWARMLVNGTHRSEEEPPDLPFFTGKAKGVKLTETETSGRASGQSVDDAAERKIRMRSAVLQQLRVLKALNGDGVLSDDEFLSQKEKLLKELSTL
;
A
#
# COMPACT_ATOMS: atom_id res chain seq x y z
N MET A 1 1.36 22.89 -46.27
CA MET A 1 2.10 22.28 -45.16
C MET A 1 1.99 20.77 -45.30
N ARG A 2 3.12 20.03 -45.33
CA ARG A 2 3.07 18.56 -45.22
C ARG A 2 2.89 18.22 -43.74
N PRO A 3 1.98 17.29 -43.36
CA PRO A 3 1.87 16.84 -41.98
C PRO A 3 3.19 16.22 -41.53
N ALA A 4 3.55 16.40 -40.25
CA ALA A 4 4.71 15.75 -39.66
C ALA A 4 4.53 14.23 -39.77
N SER A 5 5.43 13.56 -40.48
CA SER A 5 5.41 12.10 -40.67
C SER A 5 6.05 11.35 -39.49
N ASP A 6 6.69 12.07 -38.57
CA ASP A 6 7.30 11.47 -37.39
C ASP A 6 6.29 11.43 -36.25
N THR A 7 5.87 10.22 -35.88
CA THR A 7 5.02 9.94 -34.72
C THR A 7 5.84 9.51 -33.51
N THR A 8 7.16 9.65 -33.55
CA THR A 8 8.04 9.28 -32.46
C THR A 8 8.07 10.40 -31.43
N PHE A 9 7.45 10.15 -30.30
CA PHE A 9 7.55 11.01 -29.13
C PHE A 9 7.56 10.14 -27.88
N ARG A 10 8.13 10.67 -26.80
CA ARG A 10 8.08 10.02 -25.50
C ARG A 10 7.03 10.69 -24.65
N LEU A 11 6.11 9.88 -24.15
CA LEU A 11 5.06 10.29 -23.23
C LEU A 11 5.52 9.99 -21.80
N GLY A 12 5.13 10.84 -20.84
CA GLY A 12 5.44 10.63 -19.43
C GLY A 12 4.52 11.38 -18.49
N TYR A 13 4.69 11.16 -17.18
CA TYR A 13 3.92 11.80 -16.11
C TYR A 13 4.83 12.40 -15.04
N TYR A 14 4.22 13.18 -14.15
CA TYR A 14 4.87 13.75 -12.97
C TYR A 14 4.45 12.95 -11.74
N GLY A 15 5.39 12.27 -11.10
CA GLY A 15 5.18 11.61 -9.82
C GLY A 15 5.33 12.57 -8.64
N GLU A 16 5.43 11.99 -7.45
CA GLU A 16 5.64 12.75 -6.22
C GLU A 16 6.93 13.59 -6.29
N GLY A 17 6.92 14.78 -5.68
CA GLY A 17 8.07 15.69 -5.72
C GLY A 17 8.40 16.28 -7.10
N HIS A 18 7.44 16.32 -8.03
CA HIS A 18 7.63 16.80 -9.42
C HIS A 18 8.64 16.00 -10.25
N GLN A 19 8.93 14.76 -9.86
CA GLN A 19 9.82 13.89 -10.62
C GLN A 19 9.14 13.44 -11.93
N LYS A 20 9.89 13.45 -13.03
CA LYS A 20 9.41 13.04 -14.35
C LYS A 20 9.67 11.55 -14.57
N PHE A 21 8.63 10.83 -14.98
CA PHE A 21 8.69 9.41 -15.36
C PHE A 21 8.22 9.23 -16.80
N SER A 22 8.88 8.36 -17.56
CA SER A 22 8.46 8.03 -18.92
C SER A 22 7.48 6.86 -18.88
N ILE A 23 6.44 6.89 -19.71
CA ILE A 23 5.49 5.80 -19.88
C ILE A 23 5.99 4.92 -21.02
N THR A 24 6.38 3.70 -20.67
CA THR A 24 6.87 2.65 -21.57
C THR A 24 6.12 1.33 -21.37
N SER A 25 5.30 1.22 -20.32
CA SER A 25 4.51 0.04 -19.98
C SER A 25 3.13 0.43 -19.46
N GLU A 26 2.21 -0.55 -19.49
CA GLU A 26 0.85 -0.40 -18.96
C GLU A 26 0.85 -0.12 -17.45
N VAL A 27 1.82 -0.66 -16.71
CA VAL A 27 1.97 -0.41 -15.26
C VAL A 27 2.21 1.08 -15.00
N GLN A 28 3.13 1.71 -15.74
CA GLN A 28 3.41 3.15 -15.64
C GLN A 28 2.23 4.01 -16.09
N LEU A 29 1.43 3.52 -17.05
CA LEU A 29 0.19 4.16 -17.44
C LEU A 29 -0.83 4.11 -16.29
N GLY A 30 -0.98 2.96 -15.64
CA GLY A 30 -1.82 2.79 -14.45
C GLY A 30 -1.42 3.72 -13.31
N GLU A 31 -0.11 3.86 -13.05
CA GLU A 31 0.42 4.82 -12.09
C GLU A 31 0.05 6.27 -12.47
N ALA A 32 0.26 6.67 -13.73
CA ALA A 32 -0.12 7.99 -14.22
C ALA A 32 -1.63 8.27 -14.05
N MET A 33 -2.48 7.27 -14.33
CA MET A 33 -3.92 7.36 -14.17
C MET A 33 -4.37 7.40 -12.70
N SER A 34 -3.58 6.84 -11.78
CA SER A 34 -3.85 6.95 -10.34
C SER A 34 -3.66 8.38 -9.80
N LEU A 35 -2.87 9.20 -10.50
CA LEU A 35 -2.58 10.59 -10.13
C LEU A 35 -3.63 11.60 -10.64
N VAL A 36 -4.75 11.12 -11.17
CA VAL A 36 -5.85 11.96 -11.65
C VAL A 36 -6.37 12.87 -10.55
N LYS A 37 -6.38 14.18 -10.81
CA LYS A 37 -6.92 15.21 -9.91
C LYS A 37 -8.04 15.95 -10.64
N LYS A 38 -9.24 15.96 -10.06
CA LYS A 38 -10.44 16.58 -10.64
C LYS A 38 -10.79 16.04 -12.04
N GLY A 39 -10.56 14.75 -12.28
CA GLY A 39 -10.80 14.12 -13.58
C GLY A 39 -9.76 14.44 -14.65
N LEU A 40 -8.65 15.10 -14.30
CA LEU A 40 -7.56 15.44 -15.22
C LEU A 40 -6.26 14.74 -14.81
N VAL A 41 -5.53 14.22 -15.80
CA VAL A 41 -4.15 13.73 -15.67
C VAL A 41 -3.22 14.70 -16.40
N THR A 42 -2.06 14.98 -15.82
CA THR A 42 -1.04 15.83 -16.46
C THR A 42 0.08 14.96 -17.02
N LEU A 43 0.20 14.94 -18.33
CA LEU A 43 1.25 14.23 -19.05
C LEU A 43 2.23 15.24 -19.67
N TRP A 44 3.50 14.86 -19.76
CA TRP A 44 4.50 15.58 -20.54
C TRP A 44 4.83 14.80 -21.81
N VAL A 45 5.16 15.52 -22.87
CA VAL A 45 5.55 14.94 -24.16
C VAL A 45 6.91 15.51 -24.53
N ASP A 46 7.84 14.63 -24.87
CA ASP A 46 9.15 14.96 -25.40
C ASP A 46 9.22 14.52 -26.87
N PRO A 47 9.16 15.47 -27.84
CA PRO A 47 9.24 15.17 -29.26
C PRO A 47 10.68 14.91 -29.73
N HIS A 48 11.70 15.09 -28.89
CA HIS A 48 13.12 14.95 -29.25
C HIS A 48 13.72 13.64 -28.71
N PHE A 49 12.99 12.53 -28.77
CA PHE A 49 13.58 11.24 -28.43
C PHE A 49 14.49 10.78 -29.58
N PRO A 50 15.82 10.66 -29.37
CA PRO A 50 16.69 10.13 -30.40
C PRO A 50 16.29 8.69 -30.72
N LYS A 51 16.23 8.38 -32.02
CA LYS A 51 16.04 7.02 -32.54
C LYS A 51 17.32 6.23 -32.25
N ASP A 52 17.52 5.81 -31.01
CA ASP A 52 18.62 4.93 -30.65
C ASP A 52 18.20 3.48 -30.98
N ASP A 53 18.88 2.89 -31.96
CA ASP A 53 18.89 1.46 -32.22
C ASP A 53 19.23 0.68 -30.94
N GLY A 54 18.19 0.17 -30.27
CA GLY A 54 18.30 -0.95 -29.33
C GLY A 54 19.08 -0.74 -28.02
N ARG A 55 19.29 0.50 -27.55
CA ARG A 55 19.88 0.72 -26.21
C ARG A 55 19.03 1.65 -25.35
N ILE A 56 18.39 1.05 -24.34
CA ILE A 56 17.68 1.72 -23.25
C ILE A 56 18.68 2.67 -22.55
N SER A 57 18.63 3.97 -22.86
CA SER A 57 19.42 4.98 -22.17
C SER A 57 18.65 5.47 -20.94
N VAL A 58 19.00 4.89 -19.79
CA VAL A 58 18.70 5.45 -18.48
C VAL A 58 19.51 6.74 -18.34
N SER A 59 18.89 7.88 -18.66
CA SER A 59 19.50 9.20 -18.42
C SER A 59 19.46 9.50 -16.92
N SER A 60 20.41 8.89 -16.21
CA SER A 60 20.77 9.23 -14.84
C SER A 60 21.44 10.61 -14.82
N GLY A 61 20.80 11.55 -14.16
CA GLY A 61 21.38 12.85 -13.86
C GLY A 61 22.50 12.73 -12.84
N LYS A 62 23.74 12.87 -13.32
CA LYS A 62 24.92 13.49 -12.65
C LYS A 62 25.68 12.67 -11.60
N LYS A 63 26.76 12.04 -12.09
CA LYS A 63 27.94 11.56 -11.33
C LYS A 63 28.52 12.66 -10.43
N ARG A 64 28.65 12.37 -9.13
CA ARG A 64 29.74 12.88 -8.30
C ARG A 64 30.78 11.76 -8.10
N LYS A 65 32.04 12.20 -8.11
CA LYS A 65 33.29 11.45 -8.28
C LYS A 65 33.47 10.34 -7.23
N ALA A 66 33.99 9.21 -7.68
CA ALA A 66 34.22 7.98 -6.93
C ALA A 66 35.16 8.15 -5.73
N ASN A 67 34.87 7.40 -4.67
CA ASN A 67 35.88 6.82 -3.79
C ASN A 67 35.67 5.29 -3.81
N PRO A 68 36.65 4.47 -4.22
CA PRO A 68 36.46 3.02 -4.34
C PRO A 68 36.87 2.34 -3.04
N ARG A 69 35.96 1.58 -2.42
CA ARG A 69 36.31 0.47 -1.51
C ARG A 69 35.08 -0.41 -1.25
N SER A 70 35.24 -1.70 -1.56
CA SER A 70 34.34 -2.85 -1.34
C SER A 70 32.95 -2.72 -1.98
N ALA A 71 32.52 -3.48 -2.99
CA ALA A 71 32.74 -4.91 -3.26
C ALA A 71 32.66 -5.73 -1.97
N ASN A 72 31.44 -5.88 -1.45
CA ASN A 72 30.97 -7.11 -0.85
C ASN A 72 29.45 -7.20 -1.08
N ASP A 73 29.02 -8.41 -1.41
CA ASP A 73 27.65 -8.86 -1.57
C ASP A 73 26.73 -8.36 -0.45
N ASP A 74 25.61 -7.73 -0.81
CA ASP A 74 24.62 -7.24 0.17
C ASP A 74 23.17 -7.43 -0.32
N GLU A 75 22.91 -8.51 -1.06
CA GLU A 75 21.53 -8.98 -1.33
C GLU A 75 20.95 -9.86 -0.21
N GLU A 76 21.70 -10.09 0.87
CA GLU A 76 21.31 -10.96 1.99
C GLU A 76 20.88 -10.18 3.26
N SER A 77 21.14 -8.88 3.33
CA SER A 77 20.87 -8.06 4.53
C SER A 77 19.39 -7.66 4.70
N GLY A 78 18.66 -7.46 3.60
CA GLY A 78 17.22 -7.11 3.65
C GLY A 78 16.31 -8.26 4.08
N LYS A 79 16.62 -9.50 3.68
CA LYS A 79 15.90 -10.71 4.09
C LYS A 79 16.15 -11.04 5.56
N SER A 80 17.39 -10.85 6.03
CA SER A 80 17.73 -11.01 7.43
C SER A 80 16.91 -10.06 8.32
N SER A 81 16.77 -8.77 7.98
CA SER A 81 16.01 -7.83 8.81
C SER A 81 14.50 -8.14 8.87
N TYR A 82 13.88 -8.56 7.76
CA TYR A 82 12.47 -8.95 7.75
C TYR A 82 12.23 -10.24 8.53
N GLU A 83 12.98 -11.31 8.23
CA GLU A 83 12.81 -12.62 8.89
C GLU A 83 13.18 -12.57 10.38
N GLU A 84 14.18 -11.77 10.75
CA GLU A 84 14.57 -11.57 12.14
C GLU A 84 13.46 -10.84 12.92
N ARG A 85 12.91 -9.74 12.36
CA ARG A 85 11.78 -9.03 12.99
C ARG A 85 10.54 -9.91 13.07
N LEU A 86 10.25 -10.69 12.01
CA LEU A 86 9.13 -11.63 12.00
C LEU A 86 9.29 -12.72 13.06
N SER A 87 10.50 -13.26 13.21
CA SER A 87 10.82 -14.26 14.23
C SER A 87 10.65 -13.72 15.65
N ARG A 88 11.10 -12.49 15.91
CA ARG A 88 10.87 -11.81 17.20
C ARG A 88 9.39 -11.58 17.47
N LEU A 89 8.63 -11.19 16.45
CA LEU A 89 7.19 -11.00 16.57
C LEU A 89 6.46 -12.33 16.83
N ARG A 90 6.84 -13.42 16.17
CA ARG A 90 6.29 -14.77 16.43
C ARG A 90 6.59 -15.24 17.86
N ALA A 91 7.76 -14.90 18.39
CA ALA A 91 8.15 -15.27 19.75
C ALA A 91 7.37 -14.50 20.83
N ASN A 92 7.05 -13.23 20.58
CA ASN A 92 6.48 -12.33 21.58
C ASN A 92 4.95 -12.11 21.45
N HIS A 93 4.35 -12.43 20.30
CA HIS A 93 2.95 -12.12 20.00
C HIS A 93 2.16 -13.32 19.47
N THR A 94 0.95 -13.51 19.99
CA THR A 94 -0.01 -14.53 19.50
C THR A 94 -1.00 -13.91 18.51
N LEU A 95 -0.54 -13.59 17.30
CA LEU A 95 -1.38 -13.08 16.22
C LEU A 95 -1.36 -14.02 15.01
N PRO A 96 -2.40 -13.99 14.14
CA PRO A 96 -2.37 -14.72 12.87
C PRO A 96 -1.14 -14.33 12.03
N GLU A 97 -0.54 -15.31 11.37
CA GLU A 97 0.70 -15.16 10.60
C GLU A 97 0.69 -13.94 9.67
N PHE A 98 -0.41 -13.75 8.93
CA PHE A 98 -0.60 -12.59 8.05
C PHE A 98 -0.42 -11.23 8.76
N LYS A 99 -0.89 -11.10 10.00
CA LYS A 99 -0.73 -9.85 10.78
C LYS A 99 0.72 -9.67 11.22
N LEU A 100 1.39 -10.75 11.63
CA LEU A 100 2.81 -10.71 11.99
C LEU A 100 3.66 -10.32 10.78
N SER A 101 3.38 -10.87 9.60
CA SER A 101 4.05 -10.52 8.34
C SER A 101 3.83 -9.04 7.97
N CYS A 102 2.60 -8.54 8.06
CA CYS A 102 2.30 -7.12 7.86
C CYS A 102 3.11 -6.25 8.81
N TRP A 103 3.12 -6.59 10.11
CA TRP A 103 3.81 -5.82 11.12
C TRP A 103 5.33 -5.82 10.90
N ALA A 104 5.93 -6.98 10.62
CA ALA A 104 7.35 -7.09 10.28
C ALA A 104 7.70 -6.21 9.06
N ARG A 105 6.87 -6.18 8.02
CA ARG A 105 7.09 -5.30 6.86
C ARG A 105 6.91 -3.82 7.19
N MET A 106 5.94 -3.45 8.02
CA MET A 106 5.79 -2.07 8.48
C MET A 106 7.00 -1.59 9.28
N LEU A 107 7.63 -2.48 10.05
CA LEU A 107 8.87 -2.21 10.77
C LEU A 107 10.08 -2.04 9.84
N VAL A 108 10.17 -2.84 8.78
CA VAL A 108 11.23 -2.72 7.75
C VAL A 108 11.05 -1.47 6.91
N ASN A 109 9.82 -1.17 6.48
CA ASN A 109 9.49 0.01 5.68
C ASN A 109 9.46 1.31 6.51
N GLY A 110 9.57 1.21 7.84
CA GLY A 110 9.60 2.35 8.76
C GLY A 110 8.26 3.05 8.98
N THR A 111 7.17 2.48 8.47
CA THR A 111 5.79 2.97 8.66
C THR A 111 5.25 2.66 10.06
N HIS A 112 5.91 1.74 10.78
CA HIS A 112 5.71 1.49 12.21
C HIS A 112 7.07 1.31 12.90
N ARG A 113 7.18 1.66 14.19
CA ARG A 113 8.46 1.65 14.91
C ARG A 113 8.48 0.77 16.17
N SER A 114 7.33 0.27 16.62
CA SER A 114 7.24 -0.52 17.86
C SER A 114 7.17 -2.02 17.57
N GLU A 115 8.00 -2.80 18.26
CA GLU A 115 7.97 -4.27 18.25
C GLU A 115 7.06 -4.84 19.37
N GLU A 116 6.69 -4.01 20.35
CA GLU A 116 5.86 -4.39 21.49
C GLU A 116 4.38 -4.09 21.25
N GLU A 117 4.08 -2.98 20.57
CA GLU A 117 2.70 -2.56 20.32
C GLU A 117 2.30 -2.78 18.87
N PRO A 118 1.17 -3.48 18.61
CA PRO A 118 0.72 -3.72 17.25
C PRO A 118 0.34 -2.39 16.56
N PRO A 119 0.47 -2.30 15.22
CA PRO A 119 0.04 -1.13 14.48
C PRO A 119 -1.43 -0.78 14.77
N ASP A 120 -1.74 0.53 14.88
CA ASP A 120 -3.11 1.04 15.08
C ASP A 120 -3.93 0.94 13.79
N LEU A 121 -4.18 -0.30 13.38
CA LEU A 121 -4.94 -0.66 12.20
C LEU A 121 -6.16 -1.48 12.61
N PRO A 122 -7.32 -1.30 11.94
CA PRO A 122 -8.59 -1.90 12.35
C PRO A 122 -8.55 -3.42 12.46
N PHE A 123 -7.73 -4.10 11.65
CA PHE A 123 -7.60 -5.55 11.71
C PHE A 123 -6.61 -6.02 12.77
N PHE A 124 -5.75 -5.16 13.34
CA PHE A 124 -4.92 -5.49 14.50
C PHE A 124 -5.66 -5.26 15.81
N THR A 125 -6.32 -4.11 15.95
CA THR A 125 -6.94 -3.70 17.21
C THR A 125 -8.41 -4.14 17.34
N GLY A 126 -9.04 -4.57 16.25
CA GLY A 126 -10.47 -4.93 16.23
C GLY A 126 -11.40 -3.74 16.51
N LYS A 127 -10.86 -2.55 16.73
CA LYS A 127 -11.60 -1.33 17.03
C LYS A 127 -11.62 -0.48 15.77
N ALA A 128 -12.79 -0.40 15.13
CA ALA A 128 -13.04 0.66 14.17
C ALA A 128 -12.75 1.99 14.87
N LYS A 129 -11.91 2.82 14.27
CA LYS A 129 -11.49 4.11 14.81
C LYS A 129 -12.74 5.00 14.96
N GLY A 130 -13.30 5.01 16.16
CA GLY A 130 -14.54 5.71 16.49
C GLY A 130 -14.96 5.38 17.91
N VAL A 131 -14.85 6.38 18.78
CA VAL A 131 -15.26 6.41 20.20
C VAL A 131 -14.22 5.91 21.21
N LYS A 132 -13.39 6.86 21.69
CA LYS A 132 -12.92 6.82 23.09
C LYS A 132 -14.16 6.94 23.97
N LEU A 133 -14.56 5.87 24.64
CA LEU A 133 -15.37 5.98 25.85
C LEU A 133 -14.43 5.77 27.03
N THR A 134 -14.13 6.89 27.67
CA THR A 134 -13.59 6.97 29.02
C THR A 134 -14.65 6.46 30.00
N GLU A 135 -14.24 5.44 30.76
CA GLU A 135 -14.58 5.14 32.15
C GLU A 135 -16.01 4.83 32.62
N THR A 136 -16.00 4.12 33.75
CA THR A 136 -17.02 3.92 34.79
C THR A 136 -18.10 2.86 34.58
N GLU A 137 -17.93 1.80 35.37
CA GLU A 137 -18.98 0.91 35.85
C GLU A 137 -20.24 1.69 36.22
N THR A 138 -21.41 1.25 35.74
CA THR A 138 -22.62 1.21 36.57
C THR A 138 -23.66 0.28 35.95
N SER A 139 -24.13 -0.61 36.80
CA SER A 139 -25.28 -1.50 36.69
C SER A 139 -26.55 -0.84 36.11
N GLY A 140 -27.29 -1.53 35.24
CA GLY A 140 -28.58 -1.01 34.75
C GLY A 140 -29.29 -1.82 33.65
N ARG A 141 -29.87 -2.97 34.04
CA ARG A 141 -31.06 -3.67 33.51
C ARG A 141 -31.93 -2.95 32.43
N ALA A 142 -32.28 -3.64 31.32
CA ALA A 142 -33.66 -4.03 30.94
C ALA A 142 -33.88 -4.32 29.43
N SER A 143 -34.71 -5.34 29.21
CA SER A 143 -35.35 -5.85 27.99
C SER A 143 -35.63 -4.92 26.81
N GLY A 144 -35.43 -5.48 25.60
CA GLY A 144 -36.05 -5.04 24.36
C GLY A 144 -35.38 -5.67 23.14
N GLN A 145 -35.60 -6.97 22.87
CA GLN A 145 -35.12 -7.61 21.64
C GLN A 145 -35.93 -7.07 20.45
N SER A 146 -35.39 -6.05 19.78
CA SER A 146 -35.97 -5.46 18.57
C SER A 146 -35.33 -6.07 17.32
N VAL A 147 -36.15 -6.38 16.33
CA VAL A 147 -35.71 -6.72 14.96
C VAL A 147 -34.81 -5.65 14.32
N ASP A 148 -34.80 -4.42 14.86
CA ASP A 148 -33.88 -3.35 14.47
C ASP A 148 -32.41 -3.64 14.84
N ASP A 149 -32.15 -4.40 15.91
CA ASP A 149 -30.77 -4.73 16.33
C ASP A 149 -30.03 -5.58 15.30
N ALA A 150 -30.75 -6.44 14.56
CA ALA A 150 -30.14 -7.31 13.57
C ALA A 150 -29.72 -6.54 12.32
N ALA A 151 -30.57 -5.62 11.85
CA ALA A 151 -30.26 -4.75 10.72
C ALA A 151 -29.13 -3.78 11.07
N GLU A 152 -29.17 -3.18 12.26
CA GLU A 152 -28.12 -2.28 12.72
C GLU A 152 -26.77 -3.00 12.93
N ARG A 153 -26.80 -4.24 13.45
CA ARG A 153 -25.60 -5.09 13.55
C ARG A 153 -25.00 -5.37 12.18
N LYS A 154 -25.83 -5.73 11.18
CA LYS A 154 -25.37 -5.95 9.80
C LYS A 154 -24.75 -4.69 9.20
N ILE A 155 -25.34 -3.52 9.43
CA ILE A 155 -24.79 -2.23 8.98
C ILE A 155 -23.41 -1.99 9.61
N ARG A 156 -23.28 -2.17 10.93
CA ARG A 156 -21.98 -2.01 11.63
C ARG A 156 -20.93 -2.99 11.10
N MET A 157 -21.29 -4.25 10.88
CA MET A 157 -20.38 -5.26 10.31
C MET A 157 -19.95 -4.90 8.88
N ARG A 158 -20.89 -4.49 8.01
CA ARG A 158 -20.58 -4.02 6.65
C ARG A 158 -19.63 -2.81 6.68
N SER A 159 -19.88 -1.83 7.55
CA SER A 159 -18.99 -0.68 7.71
C SER A 159 -17.59 -1.08 8.18
N ALA A 160 -17.47 -2.04 9.09
CA ALA A 160 -16.18 -2.56 9.54
C ALA A 160 -15.39 -3.25 8.43
N VAL A 161 -16.05 -4.10 7.63
CA VAL A 161 -15.41 -4.79 6.48
C VAL A 161 -14.96 -3.79 5.42
N LEU A 162 -15.79 -2.78 5.10
CA LEU A 162 -15.41 -1.72 4.15
C LEU A 162 -14.21 -0.90 4.65
N GLN A 163 -14.14 -0.63 5.95
CA GLN A 163 -13.00 0.05 6.55
C GLN A 163 -11.72 -0.81 6.48
N GLN A 164 -11.83 -2.12 6.70
CA GLN A 164 -10.70 -3.04 6.53
C GLN A 164 -10.21 -3.07 5.08
N LEU A 165 -11.11 -3.10 4.09
CA LEU A 165 -10.75 -3.03 2.67
C LEU A 165 -10.01 -1.75 2.29
N ARG A 166 -10.41 -0.61 2.87
CA ARG A 166 -9.72 0.67 2.65
C ARG A 166 -8.29 0.62 3.17
N VAL A 167 -8.09 0.07 4.37
CA VAL A 167 -6.77 -0.06 4.98
C VAL A 167 -5.90 -1.06 4.21
N LEU A 168 -6.48 -2.21 3.81
CA LEU A 168 -5.78 -3.21 3.00
C LEU A 168 -5.24 -2.61 1.70
N LYS A 169 -6.02 -1.74 1.04
CA LYS A 169 -5.60 -1.04 -0.18
C LYS A 169 -4.46 -0.05 0.10
N ALA A 170 -4.48 0.66 1.22
CA ALA A 170 -3.40 1.56 1.62
C ALA A 170 -2.09 0.77 1.84
N LEU A 171 -2.16 -0.36 2.56
CA LEU A 171 -1.00 -1.22 2.80
C LEU A 171 -0.41 -1.81 1.51
N ASN A 172 -1.24 -2.12 0.51
CA ASN A 172 -0.74 -2.51 -0.81
C ASN A 172 -0.01 -1.35 -1.49
N GLY A 173 -0.58 -0.14 -1.44
CA GLY A 173 0.04 1.07 -1.98
C GLY A 173 1.36 1.44 -1.30
N ASP A 174 1.49 1.14 -0.01
CA ASP A 174 2.71 1.37 0.79
C ASP A 174 3.76 0.26 0.63
N GLY A 175 3.53 -0.72 -0.26
CA GLY A 175 4.43 -1.86 -0.48
C GLY A 175 4.55 -2.78 0.74
N VAL A 176 3.60 -2.72 1.67
CA VAL A 176 3.54 -3.61 2.85
C VAL A 176 2.94 -4.96 2.45
N LEU A 177 2.01 -4.98 1.51
CA LEU A 177 1.42 -6.20 0.94
C LEU A 177 1.91 -6.38 -0.50
N SER A 178 2.06 -7.63 -0.94
CA SER A 178 2.14 -7.92 -2.36
C SER A 178 0.74 -7.89 -2.99
N ASP A 179 0.68 -7.72 -4.32
CA ASP A 179 -0.59 -7.73 -5.04
C ASP A 179 -1.37 -9.04 -4.84
N ASP A 180 -0.68 -10.18 -4.78
CA ASP A 180 -1.30 -11.49 -4.54
C ASP A 180 -1.91 -11.59 -3.13
N GLU A 181 -1.18 -11.11 -2.10
CA GLU A 181 -1.68 -11.10 -0.72
C GLU A 181 -2.86 -10.14 -0.57
N PHE A 182 -2.78 -8.97 -1.21
CA PHE A 182 -3.87 -8.01 -1.26
C PHE A 182 -5.11 -8.62 -1.91
N LEU A 183 -4.98 -9.26 -3.08
CA LEU A 183 -6.09 -9.88 -3.79
C LEU A 183 -6.72 -11.00 -2.96
N SER A 184 -5.91 -11.87 -2.35
CA SER A 184 -6.39 -12.96 -1.51
C SER A 184 -7.20 -12.46 -0.30
N GLN A 185 -6.70 -11.44 0.42
CA GLN A 185 -7.41 -10.88 1.57
C GLN A 185 -8.65 -10.09 1.16
N LYS A 186 -8.58 -9.37 0.04
CA LYS A 186 -9.72 -8.65 -0.53
C LYS A 186 -10.85 -9.64 -0.88
N GLU A 187 -10.54 -10.75 -1.52
CA GLU A 187 -11.54 -11.76 -1.88
C GLU A 187 -12.21 -12.36 -0.63
N LYS A 188 -11.42 -12.66 0.41
CA LYS A 188 -11.95 -13.17 1.69
C LYS A 188 -12.93 -12.20 2.34
N LEU A 189 -12.60 -10.91 2.39
CA LEU A 189 -13.45 -9.87 2.95
C LEU A 189 -14.72 -9.63 2.11
N LEU A 190 -14.61 -9.69 0.78
CA LEU A 190 -15.77 -9.58 -0.11
C LEU A 190 -16.73 -10.78 0.06
N LYS A 191 -16.17 -11.98 0.27
CA LYS A 191 -16.96 -13.17 0.57
C LYS A 191 -17.70 -13.01 1.90
N GLU A 192 -17.04 -12.53 2.95
CA GLU A 192 -17.68 -12.23 4.24
C GLU A 192 -18.80 -11.19 4.09
N LEU A 193 -18.57 -10.14 3.28
CA LEU A 193 -19.59 -9.12 3.01
C LEU A 193 -20.81 -9.68 2.27
N SER A 194 -20.62 -10.66 1.39
CA SER A 194 -21.73 -11.32 0.67
C SER A 194 -22.59 -12.20 1.58
N THR A 195 -22.03 -12.66 2.71
CA THR A 195 -22.73 -13.50 3.69
C THR A 195 -23.50 -12.72 4.77
N LEU A 196 -23.36 -11.39 4.81
CA LEU A 196 -23.99 -10.48 5.78
C LEU A 196 -25.34 -9.92 5.31
#